data_AF-A0A1I3ZIP9-F1
#
_entry.id   AF-A0A1I3ZIP9-F1
#
_cell.length_a   1.000
_cell.length_b   1.000
_cell.length_c   1.000
_cell.angle_alpha   90.00
_cell.angle_beta   90.00
_cell.angle_gamma   90.00
#
_symmetry.space_group_name_H-M   'P 1'
#
loop_
_entity.id
_entity.type
_entity.pdbx_description
1 polymer ?
#
loop_
_entity_poly.entity_id
_entity_poly.type
_entity_poly.pdbx_seq_one_letter_code
_entity_poly.pdbx_strand_id
1 'polypeptide(L)'
;MMDEASAAAIARIWTDAAFRKRLVEAPGRALPDIGIDIPAGATVRVVGSKGAPGDVDDPSLIQVVLEQGGGYAYFFIPSPRSPCAQQAAYGMILTRAVDDPSLGRRVLLDAAGALRGLAAQGRVEAEDAVA
;
A
#
# COMPACT_ATOMS: atom_id res chain seq x y z
N MET A 1 8.24 3.13 -16.50
CA MET A 1 8.14 4.58 -16.25
C MET A 1 6.98 4.74 -15.29
N MET A 2 7.21 5.25 -14.07
CA MET A 2 6.10 5.47 -13.13
C MET A 2 5.25 6.64 -13.59
N ASP A 3 3.94 6.46 -13.53
CA ASP A 3 2.98 7.47 -13.93
C ASP A 3 2.79 8.51 -12.81
N GLU A 4 2.99 9.78 -13.16
CA GLU A 4 2.81 10.90 -12.26
C GLU A 4 1.34 11.03 -11.82
N ALA A 5 0.40 10.64 -12.69
CA ALA A 5 -1.02 10.64 -12.36
C ALA A 5 -1.35 9.60 -11.26
N SER A 6 -0.74 8.42 -11.31
CA SER A 6 -0.85 7.42 -10.24
C SER A 6 -0.23 7.91 -8.92
N ALA A 7 0.90 8.62 -8.97
CA ALA A 7 1.50 9.20 -7.77
C ALA A 7 0.57 10.24 -7.11
N ALA A 8 -0.08 11.08 -7.92
CA ALA A 8 -1.09 12.02 -7.44
C ALA A 8 -2.35 11.31 -6.92
N ALA A 9 -2.75 10.18 -7.53
CA ALA A 9 -3.91 9.41 -7.11
C ALA A 9 -3.76 8.83 -5.68
N ILE A 10 -2.54 8.57 -5.21
CA ILE A 10 -2.30 8.16 -3.81
C ILE A 10 -2.78 9.22 -2.80
N ALA A 11 -2.70 10.51 -3.13
CA ALA A 11 -3.21 11.59 -2.28
C ALA A 11 -4.72 11.48 -2.00
N ARG A 12 -5.46 10.81 -2.89
CA ARG A 12 -6.90 10.56 -2.74
C ARG A 12 -7.23 9.77 -1.49
N ILE A 13 -6.34 8.85 -1.05
CA ILE A 13 -6.52 8.09 0.20
C ILE A 13 -6.75 9.01 1.39
N TRP A 14 -6.07 10.17 1.39
CA TRP A 14 -6.05 11.09 2.52
C TRP A 14 -7.09 12.22 2.40
N THR A 15 -7.66 12.42 1.22
CA THR A 15 -8.63 13.50 0.93
C THR A 15 -10.05 13.00 0.70
N ASP A 16 -10.22 11.72 0.34
CA ASP A 16 -11.51 11.09 0.05
C ASP A 16 -11.77 9.97 1.08
N ALA A 17 -12.54 10.29 2.11
CA ALA A 17 -12.90 9.33 3.16
C ALA A 17 -13.72 8.14 2.62
N ALA A 18 -14.53 8.36 1.57
CA ALA A 18 -15.28 7.28 0.93
C ALA A 18 -14.35 6.33 0.18
N PHE A 19 -13.35 6.87 -0.53
CA PHE A 19 -12.29 6.04 -1.13
C PHE A 19 -11.52 5.27 -0.07
N ARG A 20 -11.11 5.92 1.03
CA ARG A 20 -10.40 5.26 2.13
C ARG A 20 -11.22 4.12 2.74
N LYS A 21 -12.53 4.34 2.95
CA LYS A 21 -13.45 3.28 3.40
C LYS A 21 -13.49 2.11 2.41
N ARG A 22 -13.63 2.38 1.10
CA ARG A 22 -13.60 1.34 0.07
C ARG A 22 -12.26 0.61 0.02
N LEU A 23 -11.14 1.29 0.23
CA LEU A 23 -9.82 0.67 0.28
C LEU A 23 -9.72 -0.34 1.42
N VAL A 24 -10.32 -0.06 2.58
CA VAL A 24 -10.36 -0.99 3.71
C VAL A 24 -11.32 -2.15 3.45
N GLU A 25 -12.52 -1.88 2.94
CA GLU A 25 -13.57 -2.89 2.75
C GLU A 25 -13.34 -3.80 1.53
N ALA A 26 -12.72 -3.28 0.46
CA ALA A 26 -12.53 -3.96 -0.81
C ALA A 26 -11.19 -3.58 -1.48
N PRO A 27 -10.04 -3.85 -0.83
CA PRO A 27 -8.74 -3.38 -1.31
C PRO A 27 -8.39 -3.86 -2.71
N GLY A 28 -8.69 -5.12 -3.06
CA GLY A 28 -8.42 -5.66 -4.40
C GLY A 28 -9.16 -4.93 -5.54
N ARG A 29 -10.25 -4.21 -5.23
CA ARG A 29 -10.99 -3.37 -6.20
C ARG A 29 -10.55 -1.91 -6.17
N ALA A 30 -10.07 -1.41 -5.04
CA ALA A 30 -9.72 -0.01 -4.86
C ALA A 30 -8.26 0.30 -5.23
N LEU A 31 -7.33 -0.64 -5.04
CA LEU A 31 -5.91 -0.46 -5.37
C LEU A 31 -5.64 -0.16 -6.86
N PRO A 32 -6.36 -0.77 -7.83
CA PRO A 32 -6.20 -0.40 -9.24
C PRO A 32 -6.53 1.07 -9.55
N ASP A 33 -7.47 1.69 -8.83
CA ASP A 33 -7.85 3.11 -9.01
C ASP A 33 -6.70 4.09 -8.72
N ILE A 34 -5.65 3.63 -8.04
CA ILE A 34 -4.45 4.40 -7.68
C ILE A 34 -3.17 3.81 -8.29
N GLY A 35 -3.32 2.98 -9.32
CA GLY A 35 -2.20 2.43 -10.10
C GLY A 35 -1.49 1.25 -9.44
N ILE A 36 -2.14 0.53 -8.53
CA ILE A 36 -1.61 -0.69 -7.91
C ILE A 36 -2.44 -1.88 -8.38
N ASP A 37 -1.93 -2.57 -9.41
CA ASP A 37 -2.58 -3.76 -9.96
C ASP A 37 -2.26 -5.00 -9.12
N ILE A 38 -3.31 -5.73 -8.76
CA ILE A 38 -3.22 -6.95 -7.97
C ILE A 38 -3.20 -8.17 -8.91
N PRO A 39 -2.18 -9.04 -8.83
CA PRO A 39 -2.10 -10.26 -9.61
C PRO A 39 -3.31 -11.16 -9.40
N ALA A 40 -3.71 -11.85 -10.48
CA ALA A 40 -4.76 -12.86 -10.38
C ALA A 40 -4.36 -13.95 -9.38
N GLY A 41 -5.29 -14.32 -8.50
CA GLY A 41 -5.06 -15.33 -7.46
C GLY A 41 -4.39 -14.82 -6.18
N ALA A 42 -3.97 -13.55 -6.12
CA ALA A 42 -3.54 -12.94 -4.87
C ALA A 42 -4.75 -12.46 -4.06
N THR A 43 -4.73 -12.73 -2.75
CA THR A 43 -5.64 -12.11 -1.79
C THR A 43 -4.99 -10.86 -1.21
N VAL A 44 -5.82 -9.85 -0.91
CA VAL A 44 -5.35 -8.58 -0.35
C VAL A 44 -6.20 -8.22 0.85
N ARG A 45 -5.53 -7.80 1.92
CA ARG A 45 -6.18 -7.22 3.09
C ARG A 45 -5.47 -5.95 3.52
N VAL A 46 -6.23 -5.04 4.11
CA VAL A 46 -5.71 -3.81 4.67
C VAL A 46 -5.75 -3.88 6.19
N VAL A 47 -4.62 -3.54 6.81
CA VAL A 47 -4.51 -3.36 8.26
C VAL A 47 -4.22 -1.90 8.50
N GLY A 48 -5.22 -1.16 9.01
CA GLY A 48 -5.03 0.22 9.44
C GLY A 48 -4.30 0.23 10.79
N SER A 49 -3.12 0.86 10.84
CA SER A 49 -2.47 1.18 12.12
C SER A 49 -2.93 2.56 12.57
N LYS A 50 -3.46 2.62 13.79
CA LYS A 50 -3.81 3.86 14.49
C LYS A 50 -2.54 4.37 15.16
N GLY A 51 -1.81 5.25 14.46
CA GLY A 51 -0.48 5.71 14.87
C GLY A 51 -0.47 6.63 16.11
N ALA A 52 -1.62 7.07 16.61
CA ALA A 52 -1.72 7.89 17.81
C ALA A 52 -2.97 7.57 18.65
N PRO A 53 -2.89 7.62 20.00
CA PRO A 53 -4.07 7.65 20.85
C PRO A 53 -4.85 8.95 20.58
N GLY A 54 -5.89 8.86 19.76
CA GLY A 54 -6.69 9.98 19.24
C GLY A 54 -7.29 9.70 17.85
N ASP A 55 -6.65 8.82 17.08
CA ASP A 55 -7.02 8.46 15.69
C ASP A 55 -8.09 7.35 15.62
N VAL A 56 -9.21 7.48 16.34
CA VAL A 56 -10.23 6.41 16.37
C VAL A 56 -10.89 6.24 14.99
N ASP A 57 -10.97 7.32 14.20
CA ASP A 57 -11.68 7.39 12.91
C ASP A 57 -10.81 7.74 11.68
N ASP A 58 -9.51 8.06 11.86
CA ASP A 58 -8.61 8.43 10.75
C ASP A 58 -7.24 7.73 10.87
N PRO A 59 -6.99 6.63 10.14
CA PRO A 59 -5.74 5.89 10.26
C PRO A 59 -4.57 6.73 9.73
N SER A 60 -3.54 6.95 10.54
CA SER A 60 -2.34 7.68 10.11
C SER A 60 -1.37 6.81 9.29
N LEU A 61 -1.51 5.48 9.33
CA LEU A 61 -0.69 4.54 8.57
C LEU A 61 -1.55 3.36 8.10
N ILE A 62 -1.48 3.04 6.82
CA ILE A 62 -2.19 1.91 6.21
C ILE A 62 -1.16 0.86 5.81
N GLN A 63 -1.28 -0.36 6.30
CA GLN A 63 -0.52 -1.52 5.82
C GLN A 63 -1.39 -2.30 4.83
N VAL A 64 -0.84 -2.57 3.64
CA VAL A 64 -1.46 -3.45 2.66
C VAL A 64 -0.71 -4.77 2.68
N VAL A 65 -1.42 -5.86 2.94
CA VAL A 65 -0.89 -7.22 2.98
C VAL A 65 -1.40 -7.98 1.77
N LEU A 66 -0.48 -8.64 1.08
CA LEU A 66 -0.70 -9.44 -0.12
C LEU A 66 -0.32 -10.88 0.20
N GLU A 67 -1.18 -11.82 -0.15
CA GLU A 67 -0.96 -13.25 0.08
C GLU A 67 -1.26 -14.03 -1.22
N GLN A 68 -0.39 -14.96 -1.60
CA GLN A 68 -0.58 -15.79 -2.80
C GLN A 68 0.28 -17.04 -2.67
N GLY A 69 -0.35 -18.23 -2.80
CA GLY A 69 0.33 -19.53 -2.81
C GLY A 69 1.36 -19.65 -1.70
N GLY A 70 0.92 -19.66 -0.43
CA GLY A 70 1.79 -19.79 0.75
C GLY A 70 2.62 -18.55 1.11
N GLY A 71 2.99 -17.74 0.11
CA GLY A 71 3.78 -16.51 0.26
C GLY A 71 2.96 -15.31 0.74
N TYR A 72 3.66 -14.36 1.36
CA TYR A 72 3.11 -13.06 1.71
C TYR A 72 4.12 -11.93 1.50
N ALA A 73 3.61 -10.76 1.15
CA ALA A 73 4.35 -9.52 1.06
C ALA A 73 3.49 -8.37 1.59
N TYR A 74 4.11 -7.23 1.90
CA TYR A 74 3.37 -6.05 2.35
C TYR A 74 4.07 -4.76 1.95
N PHE A 75 3.32 -3.68 1.94
CA PHE A 75 3.83 -2.32 1.84
C PHE A 75 3.00 -1.37 2.70
N PHE A 76 3.50 -0.17 2.92
CA PHE A 76 2.86 0.84 3.75
C PHE A 76 2.46 2.07 2.93
N ILE A 77 1.35 2.69 3.33
CA ILE A 77 0.87 3.97 2.86
C ILE A 77 0.71 4.88 4.10
N PRO A 78 1.73 5.68 4.45
CA PRO A 78 1.63 6.61 5.56
C PRO A 78 0.88 7.88 5.16
N SER A 79 0.25 8.54 6.13
CA SER A 79 -0.37 9.85 5.91
C SER A 79 0.70 10.93 5.69
N PRO A 80 0.57 11.79 4.67
CA PRO A 80 1.45 12.95 4.49
C PRO A 80 1.35 13.91 5.68
N ARG A 81 0.23 13.92 6.41
CA ARG A 81 0.02 14.77 7.59
C ARG A 81 0.59 14.18 8.88
N SER A 82 1.09 12.95 8.85
CA SER A 82 1.64 12.27 10.03
C SER A 82 3.14 11.98 9.85
N PRO A 83 4.03 12.87 10.35
CA PRO A 83 5.46 12.65 10.31
C PRO A 83 5.90 11.35 10.99
N CYS A 84 5.24 10.96 12.09
CA CYS A 84 5.54 9.71 12.79
C CYS A 84 5.18 8.49 11.94
N ALA A 85 4.07 8.51 11.21
CA ALA A 85 3.72 7.41 10.30
C ALA A 85 4.73 7.27 9.15
N GLN A 86 5.17 8.38 8.57
CA GLN A 86 6.22 8.35 7.52
C GLN A 86 7.54 7.84 8.07
N GLN A 87 7.94 8.29 9.26
CA GLN A 87 9.16 7.81 9.90
C GLN A 87 9.07 6.31 10.25
N ALA A 88 7.91 5.84 10.69
CA ALA A 88 7.69 4.42 10.94
C ALA A 88 7.73 3.58 9.64
N ALA A 89 7.15 4.08 8.55
CA ALA A 89 7.11 3.37 7.28
C ALA A 89 8.46 3.38 6.55
N TYR A 90 9.17 4.51 6.55
CA TYR A 90 10.29 4.77 5.65
C TYR A 90 11.58 5.23 6.33
N GLY A 91 11.59 5.42 7.65
CA GLY A 91 12.74 5.93 8.40
C GLY A 91 13.03 7.42 8.17
N MET A 92 12.16 8.13 7.44
CA MET A 92 12.32 9.54 7.09
C MET A 92 10.96 10.21 6.86
N ILE A 93 10.96 11.54 6.91
CA ILE A 93 9.80 12.36 6.52
C ILE A 93 10.02 12.75 5.05
N LEU A 94 9.13 12.32 4.17
CA LEU A 94 9.20 12.64 2.74
C LEU A 94 8.56 14.00 2.45
N THR A 95 7.38 14.24 3.04
CA THR A 95 6.62 15.47 2.81
C THR A 95 5.62 15.72 3.92
N ARG A 96 5.11 16.95 4.00
CA ARG A 96 3.92 17.29 4.81
C ARG A 96 2.73 17.72 3.96
N ALA A 97 2.95 17.91 2.66
CA ALA A 97 1.94 18.31 1.71
C ALA A 97 1.20 17.08 1.19
N VAL A 98 -0.12 17.17 1.08
CA VAL A 98 -0.96 16.04 0.68
C VAL A 98 -0.83 15.73 -0.81
N ASP A 99 -0.57 16.76 -1.61
CA ASP A 99 -0.45 16.76 -3.06
C ASP A 99 0.98 16.61 -3.57
N ASP A 100 1.97 16.50 -2.68
CA ASP A 100 3.36 16.25 -3.07
C ASP A 100 3.52 14.82 -3.62
N PRO A 101 3.95 14.67 -4.88
CA PRO A 101 4.01 13.37 -5.53
C PRO A 101 5.10 12.46 -4.94
N SER A 102 6.04 12.99 -4.17
CA SER A 102 7.17 12.23 -3.61
C SER A 102 6.71 11.05 -2.76
N LEU A 103 5.66 11.26 -1.96
CA LEU A 103 5.07 10.20 -1.15
C LEU A 103 4.39 9.15 -2.04
N GLY A 104 3.59 9.59 -3.02
CA GLY A 104 2.91 8.70 -3.95
C GLY A 104 3.89 7.83 -4.75
N ARG A 105 4.98 8.42 -5.26
CA ARG A 105 6.06 7.70 -5.95
C ARG A 105 6.70 6.63 -5.05
N ARG A 106 6.96 6.95 -3.78
CA ARG A 106 7.53 5.96 -2.85
C ARG A 106 6.57 4.82 -2.57
N VAL A 107 5.29 5.11 -2.35
CA VAL A 107 4.26 4.07 -2.16
C VAL A 107 4.19 3.14 -3.36
N LEU A 108 4.19 3.68 -4.59
CA LEU A 108 4.17 2.86 -5.81
C LEU A 108 5.44 2.00 -5.96
N LEU A 109 6.62 2.51 -5.55
CA LEU A 109 7.87 1.74 -5.57
C LEU A 109 7.82 0.55 -4.63
N ASP A 110 7.36 0.77 -3.40
CA ASP A 110 7.27 -0.29 -2.39
C ASP A 110 6.18 -1.31 -2.76
N ALA A 111 5.03 -0.86 -3.27
CA ALA A 111 3.97 -1.74 -3.77
C ALA A 111 4.47 -2.63 -4.92
N ALA A 112 5.17 -2.05 -5.90
CA ALA A 112 5.76 -2.82 -7.00
C ALA A 112 6.84 -3.80 -6.50
N GLY A 113 7.61 -3.43 -5.47
CA GLY A 113 8.57 -4.31 -4.80
C GLY A 113 7.90 -5.50 -4.13
N ALA A 114 6.86 -5.26 -3.34
CA ALA A 114 6.08 -6.29 -2.66
C ALA A 114 5.45 -7.28 -3.65
N LEU A 115 4.85 -6.77 -4.72
CA LEU A 115 4.25 -7.59 -5.78
C LEU A 115 5.26 -8.50 -6.50
N ARG A 116 6.46 -7.97 -6.81
CA ARG A 116 7.54 -8.79 -7.37
C ARG A 116 8.02 -9.86 -6.40
N GLY A 117 8.14 -9.52 -5.12
CA GLY A 117 8.53 -10.48 -4.08
C GLY A 117 7.53 -11.63 -3.95
N LEU A 118 6.24 -11.30 -3.93
CA LEU A 118 5.16 -12.29 -3.87
C LEU A 118 5.20 -13.23 -5.10
N ALA A 119 5.35 -12.66 -6.30
CA ALA A 119 5.42 -13.44 -7.53
C ALA A 119 6.66 -14.36 -7.57
N ALA A 120 7.78 -13.95 -6.97
CA ALA A 120 8.98 -14.78 -6.89
C ALA A 120 8.78 -15.96 -5.92
N GLN A 121 8.14 -15.73 -4.76
CA GLN A 121 7.83 -16.79 -3.79
C GLN A 121 6.92 -17.86 -4.37
N GLY A 122 5.86 -17.47 -5.08
CA GLY A 122 4.94 -18.43 -5.70
C GLY A 122 5.56 -19.29 -6.81
N ARG A 123 6.68 -18.87 -7.41
CA ARG A 123 7.43 -19.71 -8.38
C ARG A 123 8.26 -20.77 -7.69
N VAL A 124 8.94 -20.41 -6.59
CA VAL A 124 9.76 -21.35 -5.82
C VAL A 124 8.90 -22.49 -5.26
N GLU A 125 7.74 -22.17 -4.68
CA GLU A 125 6.84 -23.22 -4.16
C GLU A 125 6.30 -24.14 -5.27
N ALA A 126 6.03 -23.61 -6.47
CA ALA A 126 5.58 -24.41 -7.60
C ALA A 126 6.68 -25.33 -8.14
N GLU A 127 7.95 -24.91 -8.09
CA GLU A 127 9.10 -25.73 -8.48
C GLU A 127 9.37 -26.83 -7.45
N ASP A 128 9.29 -26.52 -6.15
CA ASP A 128 9.46 -27.50 -5.07
C ASP A 128 8.33 -28.55 -5.01
N ALA A 129 7.11 -28.21 -5.44
CA ALA A 129 5.98 -29.14 -5.46
C ALA A 129 6.02 -30.18 -6.60
N VAL A 130 6.91 -29.99 -7.58
CA VAL A 130 7.03 -30.85 -8.78
C VAL A 130 8.28 -31.76 -8.70
N ALA A 131 9.18 -31.52 -7.74
CA ALA A 131 10.37 -32.32 -7.48
C ALA A 131 10.09 -33.53 -6.55
#